data_AF-A0A3S9SJ16-F1
#
_entry.id   AF-A0A3S9SJ16-F1
#
_cell.length_a   1.000
_cell.length_b   1.000
_cell.length_c   1.000
_cell.angle_alpha   90.00
_cell.angle_beta   90.00
_cell.angle_gamma   90.00
#
_symmetry.space_group_name_H-M   'P 1'
#
loop_
_entity.id
_entity.type
_entity.pdbx_description
1 polymer ?
#
loop_
_entity_poly.entity_id
_entity_poly.type
_entity_poly.pdbx_seq_one_letter_code
_entity_poly.pdbx_strand_id
1 'polypeptide(L)'
;MNPLIRPALPLLIAAALAACGKEETKPAALSCQAPEAIGQLTDQIQAAVSPAQESGLPYFESGASEVQAAFGQLGFEITDIRTTRAASEGSKTLSCEATLRLAPKPEAQTRIKQSIESYLEINETDGIDYNGLMSAGDMLKPDGKGGFIAPVSYTVSQTDKGDKLVVNVASKEIAAGLLYPAAFYLAAPDLAKQAAEIRQKSAAEETRQQELNTLDQNRLQARIELLRTQNKQAHDELNQAWQALPAAARTQLKEAQNQWSRLRESQCAYQSKADSTEPLEQEALRIECDTREVQQRIPALKQEAENQAANQIAEAGNRSRAAVQELQSVWQSVSDDVKDIIGQDFQSWKRSASAKCTAAAQQAGGGTAGQLAEQECIAAEARAKAKELRGYVSQ
;
A
#
# COMPACT_ATOMS: atom_id res chain seq x y z
N MET A 1 -36.12 10.69 78.09
CA MET A 1 -35.93 10.17 79.47
C MET A 1 -34.44 10.23 79.77
N ASN A 2 -34.08 11.10 80.71
CA ASN A 2 -32.85 11.00 81.51
C ASN A 2 -32.83 9.61 82.23
N PRO A 3 -31.71 9.11 82.80
CA PRO A 3 -30.95 9.94 83.75
C PRO A 3 -29.45 9.62 84.05
N LEU A 4 -28.83 10.63 84.70
CA LEU A 4 -27.90 10.58 85.86
C LEU A 4 -26.52 9.89 85.64
N ILE A 5 -25.37 10.42 86.09
CA ILE A 5 -25.03 10.84 87.45
C ILE A 5 -23.85 11.85 87.43
N ARG A 6 -23.95 12.91 88.24
CA ARG A 6 -22.85 13.77 88.75
C ARG A 6 -22.40 13.25 90.13
N PRO A 7 -21.16 13.52 90.59
CA PRO A 7 -20.84 14.69 91.45
C PRO A 7 -19.44 15.26 91.12
N ALA A 8 -18.81 16.27 91.73
CA ALA A 8 -19.13 17.53 92.41
C ALA A 8 -17.79 18.33 92.49
N LEU A 9 -17.90 19.67 92.60
CA LEU A 9 -16.92 20.77 92.70
C LEU A 9 -15.69 20.57 93.65
N PRO A 10 -14.57 21.37 93.58
CA PRO A 10 -14.61 22.83 93.78
C PRO A 10 -13.70 23.74 92.92
N LEU A 11 -14.15 25.00 92.86
CA LEU A 11 -13.51 26.30 92.62
C LEU A 11 -11.99 26.38 92.42
N LEU A 12 -11.60 27.20 91.43
CA LEU A 12 -10.68 28.34 91.65
C LEU A 12 -11.06 29.49 90.71
N ILE A 13 -11.44 30.62 91.30
CA ILE A 13 -11.65 31.91 90.64
C ILE A 13 -10.30 32.60 90.52
N ALA A 14 -9.94 33.04 89.32
CA ALA A 14 -9.00 34.13 89.13
C ALA A 14 -9.51 35.03 88.00
N ALA A 15 -10.12 36.15 88.39
CA ALA A 15 -10.35 37.27 87.50
C ALA A 15 -9.02 38.02 87.32
N ALA A 16 -8.59 38.19 86.08
CA ALA A 16 -7.64 39.23 85.72
C ALA A 16 -8.08 39.86 84.40
N LEU A 17 -8.50 41.11 84.49
CA LEU A 17 -8.60 42.04 83.38
C LEU A 17 -7.22 42.16 82.72
N ALA A 18 -7.11 41.86 81.43
CA ALA A 18 -6.00 42.29 80.60
C ALA A 18 -6.53 42.66 79.21
N ALA A 19 -6.63 43.97 79.04
CA ALA A 19 -6.62 44.77 77.82
C ALA A 19 -6.64 44.05 76.46
N CYS A 20 -7.55 44.51 75.60
CA CYS A 20 -7.39 44.52 74.15
C CYS A 20 -6.07 45.23 73.79
N GLY A 21 -4.98 44.48 73.68
CA GLY A 21 -3.82 44.89 72.94
C GLY A 21 -4.15 44.82 71.45
N LYS A 22 -4.26 45.98 70.79
CA LYS A 22 -4.02 46.04 69.35
C LYS A 22 -2.63 45.46 69.13
N GLU A 23 -2.56 44.31 68.49
CA GLU A 23 -1.35 43.87 67.81
C GLU A 23 -0.99 44.99 66.83
N GLU A 24 -0.01 45.81 67.19
CA GLU A 24 0.65 46.69 66.23
C GLU A 24 1.33 45.77 65.21
N THR A 25 0.66 45.58 64.07
CA THR A 25 1.26 44.98 62.87
C THR A 25 2.56 45.72 62.60
N LYS A 26 3.67 45.05 62.86
CA LYS A 26 5.03 45.57 62.65
C LYS A 26 5.14 46.06 61.20
N PRO A 27 5.65 47.27 60.94
CA PRO A 27 5.75 47.80 59.57
C PRO A 27 6.50 46.82 58.66
N ALA A 28 5.97 46.57 57.46
CA ALA A 28 6.64 45.72 56.50
C ALA A 28 7.96 46.37 56.10
N ALA A 29 9.09 45.69 56.31
CA ALA A 29 10.41 46.26 56.01
C ALA A 29 10.52 46.55 54.50
N LEU A 30 10.70 47.82 54.12
CA LEU A 30 10.88 48.22 52.73
C LEU A 30 12.20 47.68 52.19
N SER A 31 12.15 46.57 51.45
CA SER A 31 13.31 45.89 50.89
C SER A 31 12.95 45.20 49.58
N CYS A 32 13.84 45.32 48.58
CA CYS A 32 13.76 44.53 47.35
C CYS A 32 13.83 43.02 47.64
N GLN A 33 14.47 42.60 48.73
CA GLN A 33 14.64 41.19 49.11
C GLN A 33 13.60 40.70 50.12
N ALA A 34 12.57 41.50 50.43
CA ALA A 34 11.52 41.06 51.34
C ALA A 34 10.81 39.82 50.78
N PRO A 35 10.60 38.74 51.56
CA PRO A 35 9.93 37.54 51.07
C PRO A 35 8.54 37.80 50.48
N GLU A 36 7.79 38.74 51.06
CA GLU A 36 6.50 39.19 50.53
C GLU A 36 6.63 39.85 49.14
N ALA A 37 7.67 40.66 48.92
CA ALA A 37 7.92 41.29 47.64
C ALA A 37 8.33 40.26 46.56
N ILE A 38 9.18 39.30 46.91
CA ILE A 38 9.57 38.23 45.98
C ILE A 38 8.40 37.29 45.66
N GLY A 39 7.55 37.01 46.65
CA GLY A 39 6.29 36.28 46.45
C GLY A 39 5.37 37.01 45.47
N GLN A 40 5.07 38.29 45.72
CA GLN A 40 4.24 39.08 44.81
C GLN A 40 4.84 39.22 43.40
N LEU A 41 6.16 39.40 43.28
CA LEU A 41 6.86 39.44 41.99
C LEU A 41 6.66 38.15 41.21
N THR A 42 6.87 37.01 41.88
CA THR A 42 6.72 35.67 41.29
C THR A 42 5.28 35.43 40.86
N ASP A 43 4.32 35.69 41.74
CA ASP A 43 2.89 35.49 41.47
C ASP A 43 2.42 36.37 40.31
N GLN A 44 2.83 37.64 40.25
CA GLN A 44 2.47 38.53 39.14
C GLN A 44 3.02 38.06 37.80
N ILE A 45 4.27 37.57 37.75
CA ILE A 45 4.88 37.04 36.52
C ILE A 45 4.17 35.75 36.08
N GLN A 46 3.98 34.79 36.99
CA GLN A 46 3.37 33.50 36.66
C GLN A 46 1.89 33.63 36.31
N ALA A 47 1.13 34.47 37.01
CA ALA A 47 -0.28 34.73 36.69
C ALA A 47 -0.49 35.47 35.37
N ALA A 48 0.54 36.18 34.87
CA ALA A 48 0.50 36.81 33.56
C ALA A 48 0.73 35.80 32.41
N VAL A 49 1.24 34.60 32.70
CA VAL A 49 1.34 33.51 31.73
C VAL A 49 -0.05 32.92 31.55
N SER A 50 -0.65 33.23 30.41
CA SER A 50 -1.98 32.77 30.04
C SER A 50 -1.90 32.09 28.68
N PRO A 51 -2.81 31.16 28.37
CA PRO A 51 -2.90 30.57 27.04
C PRO A 51 -3.35 31.65 26.06
N ALA A 52 -2.39 32.40 25.54
CA ALA A 52 -2.61 33.25 24.38
C ALA A 52 -2.57 32.35 23.15
N GLN A 53 -3.49 32.57 22.22
CA GLN A 53 -3.52 31.89 20.93
C GLN A 53 -2.45 32.52 20.01
N GLU A 54 -1.19 32.47 20.45
CA GLU A 54 -0.05 32.88 19.64
C GLU A 54 0.19 31.84 18.54
N SER A 55 0.38 32.31 17.31
CA SER A 55 0.70 31.45 16.18
C SER A 55 2.05 30.76 16.41
N GLY A 56 2.08 29.43 16.33
CA GLY A 56 3.32 28.64 16.47
C GLY A 56 3.56 28.06 17.86
N LEU A 57 2.61 28.19 18.78
CA LEU A 57 2.64 27.53 20.09
C LEU A 57 1.49 26.53 20.26
N PRO A 58 1.69 25.43 20.99
CA PRO A 58 0.61 24.54 21.34
C PRO A 58 -0.36 25.23 22.30
N TYR A 59 -1.65 25.07 22.02
CA TYR A 59 -2.69 25.48 22.96
C TYR A 59 -2.66 24.59 24.20
N PHE A 60 -2.88 25.19 25.37
CA PHE A 60 -3.11 24.48 26.63
C PHE A 60 -4.27 25.12 27.37
N GLU A 61 -5.07 24.31 28.07
CA GLU A 61 -6.10 24.80 28.96
C GLU A 61 -5.65 24.50 30.40
N SER A 62 -5.16 25.52 31.10
CA SER A 62 -4.70 25.39 32.48
C SER A 62 -5.13 26.55 33.36
N GLY A 63 -5.51 26.24 34.60
CA GLY A 63 -5.76 27.21 35.65
C GLY A 63 -4.46 27.74 36.27
N ALA A 64 -4.56 28.85 37.02
CA ALA A 64 -3.41 29.52 37.64
C ALA A 64 -2.55 28.58 38.53
N SER A 65 -3.19 27.65 39.25
CA SER A 65 -2.49 26.67 40.10
C SER A 65 -1.65 25.67 39.31
N GLU A 66 -2.11 25.30 38.11
CA GLU A 66 -1.40 24.36 37.24
C GLU A 66 -0.22 25.04 36.54
N VAL A 67 -0.40 26.30 36.15
CA VAL A 67 0.69 27.15 35.63
C VAL A 67 1.77 27.34 36.70
N GLN A 68 1.39 27.64 37.95
CA GLN A 68 2.33 27.75 39.06
C GLN A 68 3.05 26.43 39.35
N ALA A 69 2.33 25.30 39.34
CA ALA A 69 2.92 23.97 39.50
C ALA A 69 3.91 23.66 38.37
N ALA A 70 3.59 24.02 37.12
CA ALA A 70 4.49 23.88 35.98
C ALA A 70 5.77 24.70 36.18
N PHE A 71 5.69 25.95 36.63
CA PHE A 71 6.89 26.75 36.94
C PHE A 71 7.75 26.16 38.07
N GLY A 72 7.14 25.47 39.03
CA GLY A 72 7.87 24.68 40.03
C GLY A 72 8.64 23.48 39.45
N GLN A 73 8.23 22.97 38.28
CA GLN A 73 8.92 21.91 37.53
C GLN A 73 9.94 22.47 36.53
N LEU A 74 9.66 23.66 35.98
CA LEU A 74 10.57 24.42 35.14
C LEU A 74 11.71 25.10 35.93
N GLY A 75 11.69 25.00 37.26
CA GLY A 75 12.74 25.56 38.13
C GLY A 75 12.81 27.07 38.03
N PHE A 76 11.65 27.74 38.06
CA PHE A 76 11.55 29.19 38.11
C PHE A 76 12.09 29.74 39.43
N GLU A 77 13.08 30.63 39.35
CA GLU A 77 13.72 31.27 40.49
C GLU A 77 14.00 32.75 40.19
N ILE A 78 13.90 33.61 41.21
CA ILE A 78 14.40 34.99 41.17
C ILE A 78 15.67 35.07 42.01
N THR A 79 16.80 35.37 41.38
CA THR A 79 18.13 35.45 42.00
C THR A 79 18.75 36.84 41.81
N ASP A 80 19.93 37.06 42.41
CA ASP A 80 20.76 38.25 42.17
C ASP A 80 20.05 39.60 42.39
N ILE A 81 19.18 39.65 43.41
CA ILE A 81 18.34 40.82 43.71
C ILE A 81 19.19 41.98 44.26
N ARG A 82 19.11 43.13 43.60
CA ARG A 82 19.79 44.37 44.00
C ARG A 82 18.87 45.58 43.97
N THR A 83 19.13 46.53 44.87
CA THR A 83 18.51 47.86 44.85
C THR A 83 19.33 48.78 43.94
N THR A 84 18.72 49.32 42.88
CA THR A 84 19.41 50.21 41.92
C THR A 84 19.18 51.68 42.19
N ARG A 85 18.05 52.02 42.84
CA ARG A 85 17.78 53.36 43.35
C ARG A 85 17.14 53.26 44.72
N ALA A 86 17.83 53.79 45.73
CA ALA A 86 17.28 53.92 47.07
C ALA A 86 16.15 54.96 47.09
N ALA A 87 15.24 54.81 48.05
CA ALA A 87 14.24 55.83 48.33
C ALA A 87 14.95 57.17 48.64
N SER A 88 14.60 58.23 47.91
CA SER A 88 14.93 59.60 48.32
C SER A 88 14.22 59.93 49.64
N GLU A 89 14.68 60.94 50.39
CA GLU A 89 13.95 61.40 51.59
C GLU A 89 12.47 61.68 51.23
N GLY A 90 11.55 60.97 51.87
CA GLY A 90 10.10 61.03 51.61
C GLY A 90 9.55 60.04 50.58
N SER A 91 10.40 59.31 49.84
CA SER A 91 9.99 58.22 48.94
C SER A 91 9.72 56.94 49.74
N LYS A 92 8.57 56.30 49.50
CA LYS A 92 8.25 54.95 49.99
C LYS A 92 8.51 53.86 48.96
N THR A 93 9.29 54.16 47.91
CA THR A 93 9.49 53.31 46.74
C THR A 93 10.97 53.04 46.48
N LEU A 94 11.29 51.77 46.22
CA LEU A 94 12.59 51.29 45.78
C LEU A 94 12.52 50.84 44.31
N SER A 95 13.59 51.11 43.55
CA SER A 95 13.82 50.46 42.25
C SER A 95 14.77 49.29 42.43
N CYS A 96 14.38 48.15 41.89
CA CYS A 96 15.04 46.86 42.09
C CYS A 96 15.34 46.20 40.74
N GLU A 97 16.44 45.46 40.69
CA GLU A 97 16.76 44.55 39.60
C GLU A 97 17.02 43.16 40.16
N ALA A 98 16.69 42.13 39.40
CA ALA A 98 16.95 40.74 39.71
C ALA A 98 17.23 39.95 38.43
N THR A 99 17.66 38.71 38.58
CA THR A 99 17.78 37.74 37.49
C THR A 99 16.68 36.70 37.66
N LEU A 100 15.82 36.57 36.65
CA LEU A 100 14.95 35.40 36.52
C LEU A 100 15.80 34.26 35.99
N ARG A 101 15.69 33.09 36.60
CA ARG A 101 16.31 31.85 36.17
C ARG A 101 15.25 30.77 35.97
N LEU A 102 15.35 30.05 34.86
CA LEU A 102 14.62 28.82 34.58
C LEU A 102 15.61 27.68 34.48
N ALA A 103 15.55 26.74 35.41
CA ALA A 103 16.34 25.51 35.37
C ALA A 103 15.40 24.29 35.41
N PRO A 104 14.86 23.86 34.25
CA PRO A 104 13.91 22.76 34.22
C PRO A 104 14.49 21.49 34.84
N LYS A 105 13.70 20.86 35.72
CA LYS A 105 14.07 19.56 36.27
C LYS A 105 14.22 18.53 35.15
N PRO A 106 15.02 17.46 35.32
CA PRO A 106 15.27 16.47 34.25
C PRO A 106 13.98 15.88 33.63
N GLU A 107 12.98 15.60 34.46
CA GLU A 107 11.66 15.11 34.00
C GLU A 107 10.91 16.16 33.19
N ALA A 108 10.95 17.42 33.62
CA ALA A 108 10.32 18.52 32.90
C ALA A 108 11.00 18.79 31.56
N GLN A 109 12.33 18.75 31.53
CA GLN A 109 13.10 18.85 30.29
C GLN A 109 12.73 17.72 29.32
N THR A 110 12.65 16.48 29.80
CA THR A 110 12.26 15.33 28.98
C THR A 110 10.85 15.50 28.42
N ARG A 111 9.91 15.92 29.26
CA ARG A 111 8.52 16.18 28.86
C ARG A 111 8.42 17.26 27.79
N ILE A 112 9.16 18.36 27.92
CA ILE A 112 9.19 19.43 26.91
C ILE A 112 9.75 18.89 25.60
N LYS A 113 10.88 18.17 25.61
CA LYS A 113 11.45 17.57 24.39
C LYS A 113 10.45 16.67 23.67
N GLN A 114 9.77 15.78 24.39
CA GLN A 114 8.73 14.91 23.83
C GLN A 114 7.52 15.68 23.29
N SER A 115 7.11 16.75 23.98
CA SER A 115 6.01 17.61 23.51
C SER A 115 6.37 18.35 22.22
N ILE A 116 7.63 18.78 22.07
CA ILE A 116 8.15 19.38 20.84
C ILE A 116 8.08 18.36 19.70
N GLU A 117 8.61 17.15 19.91
CA GLU A 117 8.54 16.07 18.91
C GLU A 117 7.10 15.77 18.49
N SER A 118 6.18 15.66 19.46
CA SER A 118 4.76 15.42 19.20
C SER A 118 4.11 16.56 18.42
N TYR A 119 4.43 17.82 18.77
CA TYR A 119 3.93 18.99 18.07
C TYR A 119 4.41 19.06 16.61
N LEU A 120 5.68 18.76 16.37
CA LEU A 120 6.25 18.73 15.01
C LEU A 120 5.58 17.65 14.16
N GLU A 121 5.33 16.46 14.74
CA GLU A 121 4.62 15.37 14.08
C GLU A 121 3.17 15.74 13.74
N ILE A 122 2.43 16.34 14.68
CA ILE A 122 1.02 16.73 14.48
C ILE A 122 0.87 17.79 13.39
N ASN A 123 1.80 18.76 13.33
CA ASN A 123 1.69 19.90 12.43
C ASN A 123 2.47 19.72 11.11
N GLU A 124 3.19 18.62 10.93
CA GLU A 124 4.05 18.36 9.77
C GLU A 124 5.06 19.50 9.50
N THR A 125 5.56 20.13 10.57
CA THR A 125 6.50 21.24 10.51
C THR A 125 7.91 20.81 10.91
N ASP A 126 8.92 21.37 10.25
CA ASP A 126 10.30 21.29 10.68
C ASP A 126 10.68 22.46 11.61
N GLY A 127 11.66 22.26 12.49
CA GLY A 127 12.56 23.38 12.85
C GLY A 127 12.38 24.08 14.21
N ILE A 128 11.96 23.40 15.27
CA ILE A 128 12.14 23.92 16.63
C ILE A 128 12.85 22.88 17.49
N ASP A 129 14.08 23.17 17.91
CA ASP A 129 14.78 22.37 18.93
C ASP A 129 14.52 22.94 20.33
N TYR A 130 14.84 22.14 21.35
CA TYR A 130 14.66 22.51 22.75
C TYR A 130 15.33 23.84 23.12
N ASN A 131 16.55 24.11 22.65
CA ASN A 131 17.27 25.32 23.03
C ASN A 131 16.71 26.56 22.33
N GLY A 132 16.35 26.46 21.06
CA GLY A 132 15.68 27.53 20.31
C GLY A 132 14.36 27.93 20.97
N LEU A 133 13.58 26.94 21.40
CA LEU A 133 12.32 27.14 22.11
C LEU A 133 12.49 27.77 23.49
N MET A 134 13.42 27.22 24.29
CA MET A 134 13.68 27.71 25.66
C MET A 134 14.28 29.12 25.68
N SER A 135 14.89 29.57 24.58
CA SER A 135 15.45 30.93 24.48
C SER A 135 14.40 32.01 24.22
N ALA A 136 13.16 31.61 23.85
CA ALA A 136 11.99 32.49 23.72
C ALA A 136 12.26 33.79 22.94
N GLY A 137 12.83 33.68 21.74
CA GLY A 137 13.15 34.84 20.90
C GLY A 137 14.21 35.77 21.51
N ASP A 138 15.27 35.19 22.10
CA ASP A 138 16.38 35.86 22.79
C ASP A 138 16.05 36.51 24.15
N MET A 139 14.82 36.41 24.65
CA MET A 139 14.47 36.90 25.99
C MET A 139 15.23 36.13 27.07
N LEU A 140 15.32 34.81 26.92
CA LEU A 140 16.00 33.91 27.82
C LEU A 140 17.35 33.51 27.21
N LYS A 141 18.43 33.65 27.99
CA LYS A 141 19.78 33.27 27.55
C LYS A 141 20.30 32.08 28.33
N PRO A 142 20.99 31.12 27.71
CA PRO A 142 21.62 30.02 28.44
C PRO A 142 22.57 30.54 29.53
N ASP A 143 22.45 30.02 30.75
CA ASP A 143 23.29 30.41 31.90
C ASP A 143 24.63 29.65 31.97
N GLY A 144 24.87 28.72 31.02
CA GLY A 144 26.03 27.84 30.98
C GLY A 144 26.05 26.72 32.03
N LYS A 145 25.00 26.62 32.85
CA LYS A 145 24.82 25.66 33.96
C LYS A 145 23.56 24.80 33.80
N GLY A 146 23.01 24.74 32.59
CA GLY A 146 21.82 23.96 32.26
C GLY A 146 20.50 24.69 32.53
N GLY A 147 20.53 25.99 32.81
CA GLY A 147 19.36 26.85 32.91
C GLY A 147 19.39 28.00 31.91
N PHE A 148 18.37 28.85 32.00
CA PHE A 148 18.17 30.03 31.17
C PHE A 148 17.89 31.23 32.06
N ILE A 149 18.41 32.40 31.72
CA ILE A 149 18.31 33.61 32.54
C ILE A 149 17.83 34.82 31.75
N ALA A 150 17.10 35.70 32.43
CA ALA A 150 16.68 37.00 31.93
C ALA A 150 16.74 38.07 33.05
N PRO A 151 17.17 39.30 32.77
CA PRO A 151 17.09 40.39 33.75
C PRO A 151 15.64 40.80 33.98
N VAL A 152 15.30 41.14 35.22
CA VAL A 152 13.97 41.60 35.64
C VAL A 152 14.10 42.90 36.42
N SER A 153 13.39 43.93 35.99
CA SER A 153 13.29 45.22 36.69
C SER A 153 11.91 45.36 37.33
N TYR A 154 11.87 45.75 38.60
CA TYR A 154 10.64 45.93 39.36
C TYR A 154 10.77 47.03 40.41
N THR A 155 9.65 47.46 40.96
CA THR A 155 9.62 48.42 42.06
C THR A 155 8.90 47.84 43.27
N VAL A 156 9.36 48.20 44.47
CA VAL A 156 8.71 47.84 45.74
C VAL A 156 8.30 49.13 46.42
N SER A 157 7.02 49.27 46.72
CA SER A 157 6.47 50.42 47.45
C SER A 157 5.77 49.99 48.73
N GLN A 158 5.87 50.77 49.79
CA GLN A 158 5.02 50.60 50.98
C GLN A 158 3.66 51.27 50.77
N THR A 159 2.60 50.67 51.32
CA THR A 159 1.28 51.31 51.41
C THR A 159 1.31 52.58 52.27
N ASP A 160 0.26 53.41 52.18
CA ASP A 160 0.14 54.62 53.00
C ASP A 160 0.28 54.33 54.50
N LYS A 161 -0.24 53.18 54.94
CA LYS A 161 -0.16 52.68 56.31
C LYS A 161 1.17 51.99 56.67
N GLY A 162 2.02 51.70 55.68
CA GLY A 162 3.32 51.03 55.88
C GLY A 162 3.22 49.56 56.31
N ASP A 163 2.01 48.99 56.26
CA ASP A 163 1.70 47.64 56.73
C ASP A 163 1.84 46.57 55.64
N LYS A 164 1.94 46.96 54.36
CA LYS A 164 2.07 46.06 53.21
C LYS A 164 3.04 46.58 52.18
N LEU A 165 3.61 45.65 51.41
CA LEU A 165 4.39 45.96 50.22
C LEU A 165 3.53 45.82 48.96
N VAL A 166 3.79 46.66 47.96
CA VAL A 166 3.20 46.59 46.62
C VAL A 166 4.35 46.49 45.63
N VAL A 167 4.33 45.43 44.83
CA VAL A 167 5.29 45.21 43.75
C VAL A 167 4.68 45.66 42.42
N ASN A 168 5.43 46.43 41.63
CA ASN A 168 5.09 46.67 40.23
C ASN A 168 6.21 46.13 39.34
N VAL A 169 5.85 45.30 38.37
CA VAL A 169 6.74 44.70 37.39
C VAL A 169 6.02 44.67 36.03
N ALA A 170 6.78 44.71 34.93
CA ALA A 170 6.24 44.49 33.59
C ALA A 170 5.94 42.99 33.36
N SER A 171 5.03 42.42 34.16
CA SER A 171 4.80 40.96 34.21
C SER A 171 4.39 40.37 32.86
N LYS A 172 3.64 41.11 32.04
CA LYS A 172 3.19 40.65 30.71
C LYS A 172 4.35 40.44 29.73
N GLU A 173 5.34 41.33 29.74
CA GLU A 173 6.52 41.23 28.86
C GLU A 173 7.37 40.02 29.25
N ILE A 174 7.55 39.81 30.56
CA ILE A 174 8.26 38.66 31.09
C ILE A 174 7.47 37.36 30.80
N ALA A 175 6.17 37.38 31.00
CA ALA A 175 5.31 36.23 30.75
C ALA A 175 5.32 35.78 29.28
N ALA A 176 5.46 36.71 28.33
CA ALA A 176 5.55 36.38 26.90
C ALA A 176 6.73 35.43 26.59
N GLY A 177 7.91 35.67 27.16
CA GLY A 177 9.03 34.74 26.95
C GLY A 177 8.94 33.46 27.77
N LEU A 178 8.19 33.46 28.89
CA LEU A 178 7.92 32.24 29.65
C LEU A 178 6.80 31.38 29.04
N LEU A 179 6.02 31.95 28.11
CA LEU A 179 4.90 31.26 27.48
C LEU A 179 5.37 30.05 26.67
N TYR A 180 6.50 30.15 25.96
CA TYR A 180 7.07 29.05 25.16
C TYR A 180 7.33 27.78 26.00
N PRO A 181 8.19 27.80 27.03
CA PRO A 181 8.43 26.60 27.83
C PRO A 181 7.19 26.14 28.61
N ALA A 182 6.34 27.07 29.07
CA ALA A 182 5.12 26.72 29.78
C ALA A 182 4.09 26.02 28.87
N ALA A 183 3.87 26.52 27.66
CA ALA A 183 2.91 25.97 26.71
C ALA A 183 3.26 24.52 26.34
N PHE A 184 4.51 24.24 26.00
CA PHE A 184 4.95 22.89 25.66
C PHE A 184 4.92 21.94 26.86
N TYR A 185 5.30 22.42 28.05
CA TYR A 185 5.20 21.60 29.26
C TYR A 185 3.73 21.24 29.59
N LEU A 186 2.84 22.23 29.55
CA LEU A 186 1.43 22.08 29.91
C LEU A 186 0.65 21.28 28.87
N ALA A 187 0.84 21.55 27.58
CA ALA A 187 0.16 20.85 26.49
C ALA A 187 0.68 19.43 26.23
N ALA A 188 1.79 19.01 26.85
CA ALA A 188 2.43 17.72 26.58
C ALA A 188 1.48 16.49 26.61
N PRO A 189 0.51 16.35 27.55
CA PRO A 189 -0.38 15.20 27.58
C PRO A 189 -1.32 15.17 26.36
N ASP A 190 -1.85 16.32 25.96
CA ASP A 190 -2.76 16.44 24.83
C ASP A 190 -2.03 16.23 23.50
N LEU A 191 -0.81 16.76 23.39
CA LEU A 191 0.06 16.52 22.24
C LEU A 191 0.43 15.04 22.13
N ALA A 192 0.81 14.40 23.24
CA ALA A 192 1.12 12.97 23.24
C ALA A 192 -0.09 12.11 22.83
N LYS A 193 -1.29 12.47 23.29
CA LYS A 193 -2.54 11.80 22.89
C LYS A 193 -2.81 11.97 21.39
N GLN A 194 -2.73 13.20 20.88
CA GLN A 194 -2.96 13.48 19.46
C GLN A 194 -1.94 12.77 18.56
N ALA A 195 -0.65 12.81 18.90
CA ALA A 195 0.39 12.10 18.16
C ALA A 195 0.14 10.57 18.17
N ALA A 196 -0.26 10.00 19.32
CA ALA A 196 -0.61 8.59 19.40
C ALA A 196 -1.80 8.22 18.51
N GLU A 197 -2.84 9.07 18.44
CA GLU A 197 -3.98 8.87 17.55
C GLU A 197 -3.60 8.93 16.07
N ILE A 198 -2.70 9.84 15.69
CA ILE A 198 -2.17 9.94 14.32
C ILE A 198 -1.39 8.66 13.96
N ARG A 199 -0.47 8.23 14.84
CA ARG A 199 0.32 7.00 14.64
C ARG A 199 -0.55 5.75 14.56
N GLN A 200 -1.61 5.67 15.36
CA GLN A 200 -2.54 4.55 15.30
C GLN A 200 -3.30 4.53 13.95
N LYS A 201 -3.75 5.69 13.48
CA LYS A 201 -4.43 5.81 12.19
C LYS A 201 -3.51 5.49 11.02
N SER A 202 -2.26 5.97 11.03
CA SER A 202 -1.29 5.68 9.98
C SER A 202 -0.91 4.20 9.96
N ALA A 203 -0.69 3.57 11.11
CA ALA A 203 -0.42 2.14 11.20
C ALA A 203 -1.63 1.28 10.74
N ALA A 204 -2.85 1.68 11.08
CA ALA A 204 -4.06 1.01 10.62
C ALA A 204 -4.24 1.13 9.10
N GLU A 205 -3.95 2.30 8.54
CA GLU A 205 -4.01 2.54 7.09
C GLU A 205 -2.92 1.76 6.33
N GLU A 206 -1.70 1.72 6.87
CA GLU A 206 -0.62 0.91 6.31
C GLU A 206 -0.99 -0.58 6.30
N THR A 207 -1.55 -1.08 7.40
CA THR A 207 -2.04 -2.47 7.51
C THR A 207 -3.13 -2.74 6.47
N ARG A 208 -4.10 -1.82 6.33
CA ARG A 208 -5.17 -1.92 5.33
C ARG A 208 -4.60 -1.95 3.90
N GLN A 209 -3.62 -1.10 3.61
CA GLN A 209 -2.99 -1.06 2.29
C GLN A 209 -2.19 -2.33 1.99
N GLN A 210 -1.48 -2.88 2.97
CA GLN A 210 -0.79 -4.17 2.84
C GLN A 210 -1.77 -5.33 2.57
N GLU A 211 -2.92 -5.35 3.26
CA GLU A 211 -3.97 -6.33 3.02
C GLU A 211 -4.55 -6.21 1.61
N LEU A 212 -4.86 -5.00 1.15
CA LEU A 212 -5.34 -4.77 -0.22
C LEU A 212 -4.33 -5.19 -1.28
N ASN A 213 -3.05 -4.87 -1.10
CA ASN A 213 -1.99 -5.30 -2.01
C ASN A 213 -1.88 -6.84 -2.06
N THR A 214 -2.02 -7.50 -0.91
CA THR A 214 -2.01 -8.97 -0.83
C THR A 214 -3.21 -9.58 -1.55
N LEU A 215 -4.40 -9.00 -1.36
CA LEU A 215 -5.63 -9.44 -2.03
C LEU A 215 -5.54 -9.26 -3.55
N ASP A 216 -4.98 -8.16 -4.03
CA ASP A 216 -4.81 -7.92 -5.47
C ASP A 216 -3.80 -8.91 -6.08
N GLN A 217 -2.68 -9.19 -5.41
CA GLN A 217 -1.74 -10.23 -5.84
C GLN A 217 -2.40 -11.61 -5.92
N ASN A 218 -3.17 -11.99 -4.90
CA ASN A 218 -3.89 -13.27 -4.89
C ASN A 218 -4.92 -13.35 -6.02
N ARG A 219 -5.67 -12.27 -6.26
CA ARG A 219 -6.63 -12.16 -7.37
C ARG A 219 -5.93 -12.35 -8.72
N LEU A 220 -4.79 -11.71 -8.92
CA LEU A 220 -4.04 -11.81 -10.17
C LEU A 220 -3.42 -13.20 -10.37
N GLN A 221 -2.90 -13.82 -9.31
CA GLN A 221 -2.43 -15.21 -9.37
C GLN A 221 -3.53 -16.19 -9.77
N ALA A 222 -4.72 -16.09 -9.16
CA ALA A 222 -5.86 -16.92 -9.54
C ALA A 222 -6.27 -16.73 -11.01
N ARG A 223 -6.21 -15.50 -11.53
CA ARG A 223 -6.41 -15.22 -12.96
C ARG A 223 -5.36 -15.93 -13.82
N ILE A 224 -4.08 -15.88 -13.46
CA ILE A 224 -3.01 -16.56 -14.19
C ILE A 224 -3.24 -18.08 -14.23
N GLU A 225 -3.67 -18.69 -13.13
CA GLU A 225 -3.99 -20.13 -13.09
C GLU A 225 -5.12 -20.52 -14.05
N LEU A 226 -6.19 -19.71 -14.09
CA LEU A 226 -7.27 -19.88 -15.05
C LEU A 226 -6.76 -19.76 -16.50
N LEU A 227 -5.99 -18.71 -16.77
CA LEU A 227 -5.40 -18.45 -18.09
C LEU A 227 -4.48 -19.60 -18.54
N ARG A 228 -3.65 -20.15 -17.63
CA ARG A 228 -2.79 -21.31 -17.91
C ARG A 228 -3.61 -22.54 -18.29
N THR A 229 -4.74 -22.77 -17.61
CA THR A 229 -5.64 -23.88 -17.92
C THR A 229 -6.25 -23.74 -19.31
N GLN A 230 -6.75 -22.54 -19.64
CA GLN A 230 -7.32 -22.24 -20.95
C GLN A 230 -6.27 -22.32 -22.07
N ASN A 231 -5.07 -21.80 -21.83
CA ASN A 231 -3.97 -21.86 -22.77
C ASN A 231 -3.56 -23.31 -23.06
N LYS A 232 -3.44 -24.13 -22.02
CA LYS A 232 -3.17 -25.57 -22.16
C LYS A 232 -4.22 -26.24 -23.04
N GLN A 233 -5.51 -25.98 -22.78
CA GLN A 233 -6.59 -26.54 -23.60
C GLN A 233 -6.47 -26.10 -25.07
N ALA A 234 -6.22 -24.81 -25.33
CA ALA A 234 -6.06 -24.31 -26.70
C ALA A 234 -4.88 -24.98 -27.43
N HIS A 235 -3.75 -25.20 -26.74
CA HIS A 235 -2.61 -25.94 -27.29
C HIS A 235 -2.92 -27.42 -27.53
N ASP A 236 -3.66 -28.06 -26.65
CA ASP A 236 -4.10 -29.45 -26.84
C ASP A 236 -5.00 -29.57 -28.09
N GLU A 237 -5.93 -28.64 -28.29
CA GLU A 237 -6.78 -28.57 -29.49
C GLU A 237 -5.98 -28.28 -30.77
N LEU A 238 -4.98 -27.39 -30.69
CA LEU A 238 -4.05 -27.15 -31.80
C LEU A 238 -3.27 -28.41 -32.18
N ASN A 239 -2.78 -29.14 -31.17
CA ASN A 239 -2.07 -30.39 -31.38
C ASN A 239 -2.99 -31.44 -32.01
N GLN A 240 -4.24 -31.55 -31.56
CA GLN A 240 -5.22 -32.45 -32.18
C GLN A 240 -5.48 -32.07 -33.65
N ALA A 241 -5.69 -30.79 -33.95
CA ALA A 241 -5.88 -30.32 -35.32
C ALA A 241 -4.65 -30.61 -36.19
N TRP A 242 -3.43 -30.43 -35.64
CA TRP A 242 -2.20 -30.79 -36.33
C TRP A 242 -2.10 -32.30 -36.59
N GLN A 243 -2.44 -33.15 -35.62
CA GLN A 243 -2.38 -34.61 -35.76
C GLN A 243 -3.44 -35.16 -36.73
N ALA A 244 -4.56 -34.47 -36.90
CA ALA A 244 -5.59 -34.82 -37.86
C ALA A 244 -5.15 -34.63 -39.33
N LEU A 245 -4.08 -33.87 -39.59
CA LEU A 245 -3.53 -33.71 -40.92
C LEU A 245 -2.88 -35.01 -41.42
N PRO A 246 -3.06 -35.37 -42.71
CA PRO A 246 -2.32 -36.45 -43.35
C PRO A 246 -0.80 -36.27 -43.20
N ALA A 247 -0.04 -37.36 -43.12
CA ALA A 247 1.42 -37.31 -42.87
C ALA A 247 2.20 -36.48 -43.93
N ALA A 248 1.79 -36.55 -45.20
CA ALA A 248 2.37 -35.74 -46.26
C ALA A 248 2.12 -34.23 -46.04
N ALA A 249 0.89 -33.86 -45.66
CA ALA A 249 0.53 -32.47 -45.36
C ALA A 249 1.29 -31.94 -44.14
N ARG A 250 1.40 -32.73 -43.06
CA ARG A 250 2.23 -32.38 -41.89
C ARG A 250 3.69 -32.13 -42.28
N THR A 251 4.23 -32.92 -43.20
CA THR A 251 5.61 -32.76 -43.69
C THR A 251 5.77 -31.45 -44.46
N GLN A 252 4.85 -31.13 -45.35
CA GLN A 252 4.86 -29.90 -46.15
C GLN A 252 4.68 -28.64 -45.29
N LEU A 253 3.82 -28.69 -44.26
CA LEU A 253 3.47 -27.53 -43.43
C LEU A 253 4.39 -27.33 -42.23
N LYS A 254 5.28 -28.28 -41.93
CA LYS A 254 6.10 -28.30 -40.71
C LYS A 254 6.89 -27.01 -40.52
N GLU A 255 7.53 -26.53 -41.57
CA GLU A 255 8.36 -25.32 -41.50
C GLU A 255 7.52 -24.07 -41.26
N ALA A 256 6.40 -23.92 -41.97
CA ALA A 256 5.47 -22.82 -41.75
C ALA A 256 4.90 -22.82 -40.32
N GLN A 257 4.61 -24.01 -39.76
CA GLN A 257 4.13 -24.15 -38.39
C GLN A 257 5.21 -23.76 -37.37
N ASN A 258 6.47 -24.15 -37.59
CA ASN A 258 7.59 -23.76 -36.74
C ASN A 258 7.83 -22.24 -36.77
N GLN A 259 7.78 -21.63 -37.95
CA GLN A 259 7.95 -20.18 -38.12
C GLN A 259 6.83 -19.40 -37.42
N TRP A 260 5.59 -19.85 -37.57
CA TRP A 260 4.45 -19.28 -36.85
C TRP A 260 4.64 -19.37 -35.33
N SER A 261 5.08 -20.52 -34.78
CA SER A 261 5.29 -20.66 -33.33
C SER A 261 6.34 -19.68 -32.81
N ARG A 262 7.48 -19.54 -33.51
CA ARG A 262 8.54 -18.59 -33.13
C ARG A 262 8.05 -17.15 -33.18
N LEU A 263 7.31 -16.79 -34.23
CA LEU A 263 6.75 -15.45 -34.38
C LEU A 263 5.77 -15.15 -33.23
N ARG A 264 4.82 -16.05 -32.98
CA ARG A 264 3.85 -15.96 -31.88
C ARG A 264 4.53 -15.73 -30.54
N GLU A 265 5.50 -16.59 -30.19
CA GLU A 265 6.24 -16.50 -28.92
C GLU A 265 6.92 -15.13 -28.76
N SER A 266 7.60 -14.66 -29.81
CA SER A 266 8.28 -13.36 -29.78
C SER A 266 7.31 -12.18 -29.67
N GLN A 267 6.18 -12.23 -30.37
CA GLN A 267 5.17 -11.16 -30.38
C GLN A 267 4.46 -11.06 -29.03
N CYS A 268 4.07 -12.18 -28.44
CA CYS A 268 3.41 -12.18 -27.13
C CYS A 268 4.36 -11.77 -26.00
N ALA A 269 5.65 -12.12 -26.10
CA ALA A 269 6.67 -11.63 -25.17
C ALA A 269 6.93 -10.12 -25.32
N TYR A 270 6.83 -9.57 -26.53
CA TYR A 270 6.95 -8.14 -26.77
C TYR A 270 5.73 -7.36 -26.26
N GLN A 271 4.51 -7.79 -26.64
CA GLN A 271 3.26 -7.13 -26.26
C GLN A 271 3.09 -7.05 -24.74
N SER A 272 3.30 -8.17 -24.03
CA SER A 272 3.21 -8.17 -22.56
C SER A 272 4.13 -7.14 -21.89
N LYS A 273 5.37 -7.00 -22.36
CA LYS A 273 6.33 -6.02 -21.84
C LYS A 273 6.04 -4.59 -22.26
N ALA A 274 5.38 -4.39 -23.41
CA ALA A 274 4.96 -3.07 -23.87
C ALA A 274 3.77 -2.54 -23.08
N ASP A 275 2.86 -3.44 -22.68
CA ASP A 275 1.58 -3.09 -22.08
C ASP A 275 1.60 -3.01 -20.54
N SER A 276 2.64 -3.55 -19.88
CA SER A 276 2.77 -3.50 -18.42
C SER A 276 4.23 -3.56 -17.94
N THR A 277 4.51 -2.91 -16.81
CA THR A 277 5.78 -3.05 -16.06
C THR A 277 5.69 -4.08 -14.92
N GLU A 278 4.48 -4.52 -14.56
CA GLU A 278 4.24 -5.43 -13.44
C GLU A 278 4.42 -6.91 -13.86
N PRO A 279 5.33 -7.69 -13.24
CA PRO A 279 5.68 -9.03 -13.72
C PRO A 279 4.52 -10.03 -13.82
N LEU A 280 3.59 -10.00 -12.85
CA LEU A 280 2.42 -10.89 -12.87
C LEU A 280 1.44 -10.50 -13.98
N GLU A 281 1.25 -9.21 -14.24
CA GLU A 281 0.38 -8.75 -15.32
C GLU A 281 1.01 -9.04 -16.69
N GLN A 282 2.33 -8.88 -16.83
CA GLN A 282 3.06 -9.31 -18.03
C GLN A 282 2.83 -10.79 -18.35
N GLU A 283 2.88 -11.68 -17.34
CA GLU A 283 2.61 -13.11 -17.53
C GLU A 283 1.17 -13.36 -17.96
N ALA A 284 0.19 -12.69 -17.35
CA ALA A 284 -1.22 -12.81 -17.74
C ALA A 284 -1.44 -12.38 -19.20
N LEU A 285 -0.94 -11.21 -19.59
CA LEU A 285 -1.04 -10.67 -20.95
C LEU A 285 -0.35 -11.56 -21.98
N ARG A 286 0.81 -12.13 -21.62
CA ARG A 286 1.54 -13.06 -22.48
C ARG A 286 0.72 -14.32 -22.76
N ILE A 287 0.11 -14.91 -21.72
CA ILE A 287 -0.72 -16.11 -21.86
C ILE A 287 -2.00 -15.81 -22.67
N GLU A 288 -2.62 -14.66 -22.45
CA GLU A 288 -3.80 -14.24 -23.21
C GLU A 288 -3.50 -14.07 -24.70
N CYS A 289 -2.40 -13.38 -25.02
CA CYS A 289 -1.92 -13.27 -26.40
C CYS A 289 -1.70 -14.66 -27.01
N ASP A 290 -0.94 -15.52 -26.32
CA ASP A 290 -0.61 -16.85 -26.82
C ASP A 290 -1.86 -17.69 -27.07
N THR A 291 -2.82 -17.65 -26.15
CA THR A 291 -4.11 -18.35 -26.28
C THR A 291 -4.91 -17.86 -27.49
N ARG A 292 -5.01 -16.54 -27.69
CA ARG A 292 -5.70 -15.95 -28.84
C ARG A 292 -5.08 -16.38 -30.16
N GLU A 293 -3.75 -16.29 -30.27
CA GLU A 293 -3.02 -16.66 -31.48
C GLU A 293 -3.20 -18.15 -31.80
N VAL A 294 -3.14 -19.01 -30.78
CA VAL A 294 -3.38 -20.45 -30.93
C VAL A 294 -4.80 -20.73 -31.41
N GLN A 295 -5.80 -20.11 -30.78
CA GLN A 295 -7.22 -20.27 -31.18
C GLN A 295 -7.48 -19.82 -32.62
N GLN A 296 -6.84 -18.74 -33.07
CA GLN A 296 -6.96 -18.26 -34.45
C GLN A 296 -6.29 -19.20 -35.47
N ARG A 297 -5.27 -19.96 -35.05
CA ARG A 297 -4.57 -20.90 -35.94
C ARG A 297 -5.34 -22.20 -36.19
N ILE A 298 -6.13 -22.65 -35.22
CA ILE A 298 -6.85 -23.93 -35.27
C ILE A 298 -7.76 -24.05 -36.51
N PRO A 299 -8.64 -23.08 -36.85
CA PRO A 299 -9.49 -23.17 -38.03
C PRO A 299 -8.71 -23.31 -39.34
N ALA A 300 -7.57 -22.62 -39.47
CA ALA A 300 -6.73 -22.71 -40.66
C ALA A 300 -6.15 -24.12 -40.85
N LEU A 301 -5.73 -24.78 -39.77
CA LEU A 301 -5.25 -26.17 -39.83
C LEU A 301 -6.38 -27.15 -40.19
N LYS A 302 -7.59 -26.94 -39.64
CA LYS A 302 -8.75 -27.76 -39.97
C LYS A 302 -9.13 -27.63 -41.45
N GLN A 303 -9.19 -26.40 -41.97
CA GLN A 303 -9.46 -26.16 -43.39
C GLN A 303 -8.41 -26.80 -44.30
N GLU A 304 -7.14 -26.73 -43.91
CA GLU A 304 -6.06 -27.36 -44.67
C GLU A 304 -6.19 -28.90 -44.67
N ALA A 305 -6.60 -29.51 -43.55
CA ALA A 305 -6.88 -30.94 -43.50
C ALA A 305 -7.99 -31.35 -44.47
N GLU A 306 -9.08 -30.57 -44.53
CA GLU A 306 -10.18 -30.81 -45.47
C GLU A 306 -9.74 -30.67 -46.92
N ASN A 307 -8.96 -29.64 -47.25
CA ASN A 307 -8.42 -29.42 -48.59
C ASN A 307 -7.52 -30.57 -49.04
N GLN A 308 -6.63 -31.04 -48.16
CA GLN A 308 -5.71 -32.15 -48.44
C GLN A 308 -6.47 -33.47 -48.63
N ALA A 309 -7.48 -33.72 -47.80
CA ALA A 309 -8.38 -34.86 -47.96
C ALA A 309 -9.11 -34.84 -49.31
N ALA A 310 -9.67 -33.69 -49.71
CA ALA A 310 -10.35 -33.53 -50.99
C ALA A 310 -9.40 -33.76 -52.18
N ASN A 311 -8.18 -33.21 -52.12
CA ASN A 311 -7.17 -33.39 -53.15
C ASN A 311 -6.76 -34.87 -53.30
N GLN A 312 -6.55 -35.58 -52.20
CA GLN A 312 -6.23 -37.02 -52.23
C GLN A 312 -7.34 -37.85 -52.88
N ILE A 313 -8.61 -37.56 -52.57
CA ILE A 313 -9.74 -38.23 -53.22
C ILE A 313 -9.78 -37.91 -54.72
N ALA A 314 -9.57 -36.65 -55.10
CA ALA A 314 -9.57 -36.25 -56.50
C ALA A 314 -8.45 -36.95 -57.29
N GLU A 315 -7.23 -37.02 -56.74
CA GLU A 315 -6.10 -37.74 -57.33
C GLU A 315 -6.36 -39.24 -57.42
N ALA A 316 -6.88 -39.86 -56.37
CA ALA A 316 -7.27 -41.27 -56.39
C ALA A 316 -8.36 -41.55 -57.45
N GLY A 317 -9.37 -40.68 -57.56
CA GLY A 317 -10.40 -40.74 -58.58
C GLY A 317 -9.85 -40.60 -60.01
N ASN A 318 -8.89 -39.71 -60.24
CA ASN A 318 -8.19 -39.59 -61.52
C ASN A 318 -7.42 -40.87 -61.86
N ARG A 319 -6.66 -41.42 -60.90
CA ARG A 319 -5.91 -42.67 -61.07
C ARG A 319 -6.83 -43.87 -61.35
N SER A 320 -7.97 -43.93 -60.67
CA SER A 320 -9.02 -44.94 -60.86
C SER A 320 -9.63 -44.86 -62.27
N ARG A 321 -10.07 -43.66 -62.70
CA ARG A 321 -10.60 -43.44 -64.05
C ARG A 321 -9.60 -43.81 -65.13
N ALA A 322 -8.34 -43.41 -64.98
CA ALA A 322 -7.29 -43.76 -65.94
C ALA A 322 -7.06 -45.28 -66.04
N ALA A 323 -7.04 -45.99 -64.91
CA ALA A 323 -6.91 -47.44 -64.88
C ALA A 323 -8.09 -48.17 -65.54
N VAL A 324 -9.32 -47.67 -65.33
CA VAL A 324 -10.52 -48.24 -65.98
C VAL A 324 -10.51 -47.98 -67.49
N GLN A 325 -10.08 -46.80 -67.93
CA GLN A 325 -9.93 -46.49 -69.37
C GLN A 325 -8.87 -47.37 -70.03
N GLU A 326 -7.73 -47.58 -69.38
CA GLU A 326 -6.68 -48.48 -69.83
C GLU A 326 -7.21 -49.91 -69.95
N LEU A 327 -7.91 -50.41 -68.93
CA LEU A 327 -8.56 -51.73 -68.97
C LEU A 327 -9.52 -51.86 -70.16
N GLN A 328 -10.34 -50.84 -70.39
CA GLN A 328 -11.29 -50.84 -71.51
C GLN A 328 -10.58 -50.86 -72.86
N SER A 329 -9.50 -50.09 -73.01
CA SER A 329 -8.66 -50.09 -74.22
C SER A 329 -8.02 -51.46 -74.46
N VAL A 330 -7.47 -52.10 -73.41
CA VAL A 330 -6.92 -53.45 -73.51
C VAL A 330 -8.00 -54.45 -73.91
N TRP A 331 -9.18 -54.40 -73.27
CA TRP A 331 -10.30 -55.27 -73.62
C TRP A 331 -10.75 -55.13 -75.08
N GLN A 332 -10.78 -53.90 -75.60
CA GLN A 332 -11.11 -53.64 -77.00
C GLN A 332 -10.08 -54.25 -77.96
N SER A 333 -8.80 -54.29 -77.58
CA SER A 333 -7.72 -54.89 -78.38
C SER A 333 -7.68 -56.42 -78.35
N VAL A 334 -8.42 -57.09 -77.46
CA VAL A 334 -8.58 -58.55 -77.48
C VAL A 334 -9.42 -58.93 -78.72
N SER A 335 -9.04 -60.01 -79.43
CA SER A 335 -9.80 -60.49 -80.60
C SER A 335 -11.18 -61.02 -80.22
N ASP A 336 -12.13 -60.99 -81.16
CA ASP A 336 -13.52 -61.39 -80.88
C ASP A 336 -13.65 -62.89 -80.53
N ASP A 337 -12.86 -63.75 -81.19
CA ASP A 337 -12.79 -65.19 -80.85
C ASP A 337 -12.38 -65.42 -79.39
N VAL A 338 -11.42 -64.64 -78.89
CA VAL A 338 -10.99 -64.74 -77.49
C VAL A 338 -12.04 -64.12 -76.56
N LYS A 339 -12.68 -63.01 -76.95
CA LYS A 339 -13.77 -62.40 -76.17
C LYS A 339 -14.95 -63.36 -76.01
N ASP A 340 -15.26 -64.19 -77.00
CA ASP A 340 -16.32 -65.20 -76.90
C ASP A 340 -15.99 -66.28 -75.86
N ILE A 341 -14.70 -66.58 -75.67
CA ILE A 341 -14.21 -67.54 -74.68
C ILE A 341 -14.23 -66.93 -73.26
N ILE A 342 -13.71 -65.71 -73.10
CA ILE A 342 -13.45 -65.12 -71.75
C ILE A 342 -14.46 -64.04 -71.33
N GLY A 343 -15.43 -63.69 -72.18
CA GLY A 343 -16.34 -62.58 -71.96
C GLY A 343 -17.22 -62.73 -70.73
N GLN A 344 -17.73 -63.93 -70.47
CA GLN A 344 -18.53 -64.21 -69.27
C GLN A 344 -17.70 -64.08 -67.99
N ASP A 345 -16.44 -64.52 -68.03
CA ASP A 345 -15.50 -64.39 -66.91
C ASP A 345 -15.15 -62.92 -66.66
N PHE A 346 -14.96 -62.12 -67.71
CA PHE A 346 -14.75 -60.69 -67.60
C PHE A 346 -15.94 -59.96 -66.95
N GLN A 347 -17.18 -60.28 -67.36
CA GLN A 347 -18.38 -59.69 -66.75
C GLN A 347 -18.59 -60.13 -65.29
N SER A 348 -18.23 -61.38 -64.97
CA SER A 348 -18.31 -61.88 -63.59
C SER A 348 -17.25 -61.24 -62.70
N TRP A 349 -16.03 -61.09 -63.21
CA TRP A 349 -14.97 -60.32 -62.55
C TRP A 349 -15.42 -58.88 -62.27
N LYS A 350 -16.02 -58.18 -63.25
CA LYS A 350 -16.45 -56.78 -63.08
C LYS A 350 -17.43 -56.62 -61.90
N ARG A 351 -18.40 -57.53 -61.76
CA ARG A 351 -19.35 -57.54 -60.63
C ARG A 351 -18.63 -57.82 -59.30
N SER A 352 -17.73 -58.80 -59.28
CA SER A 352 -16.94 -59.14 -58.10
C SER A 352 -16.02 -58.00 -57.66
N ALA A 353 -15.34 -57.34 -58.59
CA ALA A 353 -14.45 -56.20 -58.32
C ALA A 353 -15.23 -55.01 -57.76
N SER A 354 -16.41 -54.71 -58.32
CA SER A 354 -17.29 -53.66 -57.77
C SER A 354 -17.70 -53.96 -56.32
N ALA A 355 -18.18 -55.18 -56.05
CA ALA A 355 -18.57 -55.58 -54.69
C ALA A 355 -17.39 -55.53 -53.71
N LYS A 356 -16.20 -55.97 -54.16
CA LYS A 356 -14.96 -55.91 -53.38
C LYS A 356 -14.58 -54.47 -53.02
N CYS A 357 -14.66 -53.54 -53.96
CA CYS A 357 -14.29 -52.15 -53.70
C CYS A 357 -15.31 -51.40 -52.84
N THR A 358 -16.61 -51.70 -52.98
CA THR A 358 -17.62 -51.22 -52.03
C THR A 358 -17.38 -51.77 -50.62
N ALA A 359 -17.00 -53.04 -50.48
CA ALA A 359 -16.65 -53.62 -49.18
C ALA A 359 -15.40 -52.97 -48.57
N ALA A 360 -14.38 -52.66 -49.39
CA ALA A 360 -13.18 -51.94 -48.95
C ALA A 360 -13.53 -50.53 -48.41
N ALA A 361 -14.46 -49.83 -49.07
CA ALA A 361 -14.96 -48.53 -48.61
C ALA A 361 -15.63 -48.61 -47.24
N GLN A 362 -16.44 -49.64 -47.02
CA GLN A 362 -17.13 -49.88 -45.75
C GLN A 362 -16.17 -50.26 -44.62
N GLN A 363 -15.17 -51.10 -44.93
CA GLN A 363 -14.12 -51.49 -43.97
C GLN A 363 -13.26 -50.29 -43.53
N ALA A 364 -13.10 -49.28 -44.38
CA ALA A 364 -12.38 -48.05 -44.07
C ALA A 364 -13.20 -47.05 -43.22
N GLY A 365 -14.43 -47.39 -42.82
CA GLY A 365 -15.23 -46.57 -41.90
C GLY A 365 -16.10 -45.48 -42.58
N GLY A 366 -16.23 -45.51 -43.91
CA GLY A 366 -17.04 -44.52 -44.65
C GLY A 366 -16.42 -43.12 -44.72
N GLY A 367 -17.23 -42.12 -45.10
CA GLY A 367 -16.77 -40.73 -45.27
C GLY A 367 -15.60 -40.59 -46.24
N THR A 368 -14.67 -39.69 -45.94
CA THR A 368 -13.46 -39.44 -46.74
C THR A 368 -12.56 -40.68 -46.87
N ALA A 369 -12.39 -41.44 -45.79
CA ALA A 369 -11.55 -42.65 -45.78
C ALA A 369 -12.15 -43.76 -46.65
N GLY A 370 -13.46 -43.95 -46.59
CA GLY A 370 -14.19 -44.87 -47.46
C GLY A 370 -14.10 -44.49 -48.94
N GLN A 371 -14.27 -43.21 -49.26
CA GLN A 371 -14.14 -42.71 -50.64
C GLN A 371 -12.74 -42.95 -51.21
N LEU A 372 -11.70 -42.68 -50.42
CA LEU A 372 -10.32 -42.93 -50.84
C LEU A 372 -10.07 -44.42 -51.08
N ALA A 373 -10.44 -45.28 -50.12
CA ALA A 373 -10.25 -46.72 -50.22
C ALA A 373 -10.99 -47.35 -51.41
N GLU A 374 -12.19 -46.86 -51.72
CA GLU A 374 -12.95 -47.30 -52.89
C GLU A 374 -12.20 -46.99 -54.20
N GLN A 375 -11.75 -45.74 -54.37
CA GLN A 375 -11.05 -45.31 -55.58
C GLN A 375 -9.72 -46.05 -55.76
N GLU A 376 -8.97 -46.26 -54.68
CA GLU A 376 -7.72 -47.01 -54.72
C GLU A 376 -7.94 -48.48 -55.08
N CYS A 377 -8.99 -49.10 -54.53
CA CYS A 377 -9.38 -50.46 -54.90
C CYS A 377 -9.75 -50.58 -56.39
N ILE A 378 -10.60 -49.68 -56.90
CA ILE A 378 -11.02 -49.69 -58.31
C ILE A 378 -9.80 -49.59 -59.22
N ALA A 379 -8.87 -48.67 -58.91
CA ALA A 379 -7.64 -48.51 -59.67
C ALA A 379 -6.78 -49.79 -59.65
N ALA A 380 -6.66 -50.46 -58.50
CA ALA A 380 -5.89 -51.67 -58.34
C ALA A 380 -6.50 -52.86 -59.11
N GLU A 381 -7.80 -53.10 -58.95
CA GLU A 381 -8.53 -54.16 -59.64
C GLU A 381 -8.46 -53.96 -61.16
N ALA A 382 -8.71 -52.75 -61.65
CA ALA A 382 -8.68 -52.44 -63.07
C ALA A 382 -7.29 -52.69 -63.69
N ARG A 383 -6.21 -52.25 -63.00
CA ARG A 383 -4.83 -52.51 -63.46
C ARG A 383 -4.48 -53.99 -63.45
N ALA A 384 -4.88 -54.71 -62.41
CA ALA A 384 -4.62 -56.15 -62.32
C ALA A 384 -5.30 -56.89 -63.48
N LYS A 385 -6.56 -56.58 -63.77
CA LYS A 385 -7.28 -57.19 -64.89
C LYS A 385 -6.74 -56.76 -66.25
N ALA A 386 -6.32 -55.51 -66.41
CA ALA A 386 -5.72 -55.04 -67.66
C ALA A 386 -4.41 -55.79 -67.94
N LYS A 387 -3.60 -56.04 -66.91
CA LYS A 387 -2.37 -56.84 -67.02
C LYS A 387 -2.67 -58.28 -67.44
N GLU A 388 -3.69 -58.91 -66.88
CA GLU A 388 -4.14 -60.25 -67.28
C GLU A 388 -4.58 -60.26 -68.75
N LEU A 389 -5.42 -59.31 -69.16
CA LEU A 389 -5.96 -59.22 -70.51
C LEU A 389 -4.89 -58.99 -71.59
N ARG A 390 -3.80 -58.28 -71.28
CA ARG A 390 -2.67 -58.10 -72.20
C ARG A 390 -2.03 -59.42 -72.64
N GLY A 391 -2.11 -60.47 -71.81
CA GLY A 391 -1.65 -61.81 -72.18
C GLY A 391 -2.40 -62.40 -73.37
N TYR A 392 -3.62 -61.93 -73.63
CA TYR A 392 -4.49 -62.37 -74.72
C TYR A 392 -4.44 -61.47 -75.97
N VAL A 393 -3.76 -60.32 -75.88
CA VAL A 393 -3.55 -59.39 -77.01
C VAL A 393 -2.33 -59.77 -77.85
N SER A 394 -1.46 -60.63 -77.32
CA SER A 394 -0.13 -60.96 -77.88
C SER A 394 -0.07 -62.32 -78.60
N GLN A 395 -1.22 -62.91 -78.94
CA GLN A 395 -1.36 -64.11 -79.76
C GLN A 395 -2.16 -63.75 -81.01
#